data_AF-A0A151EII7-F1
#
_entry.id   AF-A0A151EII7-F1
#
_cell.length_a   1.000
_cell.length_b   1.000
_cell.length_c   1.000
_cell.angle_alpha   90.00
_cell.angle_beta   90.00
_cell.angle_gamma   90.00
#
_symmetry.space_group_name_H-M   'P 1'
#
loop_
_entity.id
_entity.type
_entity.pdbx_description
1 polymer ?
#
loop_
_entity_poly.entity_id
_entity_poly.type
_entity_poly.pdbx_seq_one_letter_code
_entity_poly.pdbx_strand_id
1 'polypeptide(L)'
;MKKSAHTPKADYPFYAFVTLLGIAVWGSIALYTHMVTPSGATRQEITFLGTIVVMVWILVPLYWLRVPWGYIAGMIVNASGFLGAVGASALLHRLHFTWSLYTVSVVILYTGILVHLYTSYKSYENLPPVQRKKAVCSVSGIILLMVVTGGVFSHYSGLIYWKYMYNATLYNIDEELQTMSLDEKIQYVMAKGTLPTLVAGIVVNNKLVWVKAYGDARVNTMYAIGSVSKPVTATAVLQLYEKGLLDLDDDINEYLPFNVRHPHYPDIPVTIRMLLQHQSGLGRNIEQHEMYMNGRLLGEWAAENFGLQYPEYDYPSLGTFLEGLLTPDGAYYSSDVWATSAPGTGYTYSNAGYDLLGYIVEQVTCNPYPDYLKDHIFDPLNMTQTGVHATDCGPDNAIPHERVYALLSKTNVELPVYDRAYTGAGGIRTTVPDLAQFLIAHMNHGQHPNGYQLLTPESVELMHEQAVYVFNRFSMVGYGMGWKHQSTDPDQYFYLHGSQGHDGGTEGYTCHMWMVETETGSYGIIVMTNVYHYYKQDPLWMITWSNVLQDVLFHEASVMLAKSSQ
;
A
#
# COMPACT_ATOMS: atom_id res chain seq x y z
N MET A 1 40.13 -34.10 40.00
CA MET A 1 40.89 -32.88 40.38
C MET A 1 40.64 -31.80 39.33
N LYS A 2 40.24 -30.62 39.80
CA LYS A 2 40.31 -29.26 39.19
C LYS A 2 39.62 -28.97 37.82
N LYS A 3 38.44 -28.36 37.97
CA LYS A 3 37.94 -27.10 37.37
C LYS A 3 38.76 -26.46 36.23
N SER A 4 38.08 -26.12 35.13
CA SER A 4 37.89 -24.71 34.77
C SER A 4 36.47 -24.51 34.20
N ALA A 5 35.76 -23.57 34.80
CA ALA A 5 34.45 -23.12 34.35
C ALA A 5 34.66 -21.95 33.37
N HIS A 6 33.96 -21.96 32.24
CA HIS A 6 33.67 -20.75 31.48
C HIS A 6 32.19 -20.46 31.67
N THR A 7 31.89 -19.63 32.66
CA THR A 7 30.66 -18.86 32.72
C THR A 7 30.66 -17.86 31.57
N PRO A 8 29.60 -17.77 30.74
CA PRO A 8 29.40 -16.62 29.89
C PRO A 8 29.29 -15.40 30.81
N LYS A 9 30.16 -14.41 30.63
CA LYS A 9 29.98 -13.09 31.26
C LYS A 9 28.68 -12.53 30.71
N ALA A 10 27.65 -12.49 31.55
CA ALA A 10 26.42 -11.77 31.25
C ALA A 10 26.75 -10.29 30.97
N ASP A 11 26.14 -9.73 29.91
CA ASP A 11 26.17 -8.33 29.50
C ASP A 11 25.45 -7.41 30.51
N TYR A 12 25.95 -7.42 31.76
CA TYR A 12 25.45 -6.60 32.85
C TYR A 12 25.45 -5.08 32.57
N PRO A 13 26.39 -4.47 31.81
CA PRO A 13 26.33 -3.03 31.59
C PRO A 13 25.22 -2.61 30.61
N PHE A 14 24.84 -3.47 29.64
CA PHE A 14 23.75 -3.16 28.70
C PHE A 14 22.38 -3.29 29.37
N TYR A 15 22.17 -4.37 30.14
CA TYR A 15 20.92 -4.54 30.90
C TYR A 15 20.78 -3.53 32.03
N ALA A 16 21.87 -3.15 32.72
CA ALA A 16 21.83 -2.08 33.72
C ALA A 16 21.49 -0.72 33.09
N PHE A 17 22.03 -0.42 31.90
CA PHE A 17 21.73 0.81 31.17
C PHE A 17 20.27 0.86 30.71
N VAL A 18 19.74 -0.22 30.12
CA VAL A 18 18.33 -0.30 29.67
C VAL A 18 17.37 -0.29 30.87
N THR A 19 17.73 -0.92 31.99
CA THR A 19 16.90 -0.94 33.21
C THR A 19 16.88 0.44 33.89
N LEU A 20 18.02 1.15 33.95
CA LEU A 20 18.08 2.51 34.48
C LEU A 20 17.34 3.50 33.57
N LEU A 21 17.39 3.30 32.25
CA LEU A 21 16.61 4.09 31.28
C LEU A 21 15.11 3.82 31.44
N GLY A 22 14.70 2.57 31.62
CA GLY A 22 13.32 2.17 31.87
C GLY A 22 12.76 2.72 33.19
N ILE A 23 13.54 2.67 34.28
CA ILE A 23 13.18 3.24 35.59
C ILE A 23 13.08 4.77 35.51
N ALA A 24 13.99 5.43 34.78
CA ALA A 24 13.94 6.87 34.58
C ALA A 24 12.72 7.31 33.77
N VAL A 25 12.36 6.56 32.72
CA VAL A 25 11.19 6.83 31.88
C VAL A 25 9.89 6.59 32.67
N TRP A 26 9.76 5.47 33.38
CA TRP A 26 8.57 5.16 34.16
C TRP A 26 8.41 6.03 35.42
N GLY A 27 9.52 6.37 36.10
CA GLY A 27 9.50 7.33 37.21
C GLY A 27 9.08 8.74 36.77
N SER A 28 9.44 9.13 35.54
CA SER A 28 9.03 10.41 34.93
C SER A 28 7.55 10.41 34.54
N ILE A 29 7.03 9.29 34.03
CA ILE A 29 5.60 9.12 33.71
C ILE A 29 4.76 9.09 35.00
N ALA A 30 5.23 8.44 36.06
CA ALA A 30 4.53 8.40 37.35
C ALA A 30 4.48 9.79 38.02
N LEU A 31 5.56 10.59 37.95
CA LEU A 31 5.56 11.98 38.41
C LEU A 31 4.65 12.88 37.54
N TYR A 32 4.63 12.66 36.22
CA TYR A 32 3.76 13.35 35.25
C TYR A 32 2.28 13.12 35.54
N THR A 33 1.89 11.89 35.92
CA THR A 33 0.49 11.55 36.23
C THR A 33 0.02 12.19 37.55
N HIS A 34 0.94 12.48 38.48
CA HIS A 34 0.61 13.11 39.76
C HIS A 34 0.63 14.65 39.73
N MET A 35 1.31 15.28 38.77
CA MET A 35 1.44 16.74 38.68
C MET A 35 0.43 17.41 37.73
N VAL A 36 -0.29 16.64 36.90
CA VAL A 36 -1.28 17.17 35.94
C VAL A 36 -2.71 16.91 36.43
N THR A 37 -3.08 17.57 37.52
CA THR A 37 -4.42 18.15 37.71
C THR A 37 -4.15 19.49 38.42
N PRO A 38 -4.52 20.69 37.90
CA PRO A 38 -5.66 21.02 37.02
C PRO A 38 -5.37 21.98 35.82
N SER A 39 -6.36 22.02 34.91
CA SER A 39 -6.84 23.09 34.01
C SER A 39 -5.84 24.02 33.26
N GLY A 40 -5.74 23.83 31.94
CA GLY A 40 -5.59 24.98 31.01
C GLY A 40 -4.50 24.94 29.92
N ALA A 41 -3.61 23.95 29.87
CA ALA A 41 -2.51 23.94 28.90
C ALA A 41 -2.86 23.25 27.57
N THR A 42 -2.39 23.78 26.44
CA THR A 42 -2.61 23.21 25.09
C THR A 42 -1.61 22.08 24.77
N ARG A 43 -1.99 21.16 23.87
CA ARG A 43 -1.22 19.94 23.51
C ARG A 43 0.21 20.23 22.99
N GLN A 44 0.43 21.42 22.40
CA GLN A 44 1.74 21.88 21.94
C GLN A 44 2.65 22.35 23.09
N GLU A 45 2.11 23.02 24.10
CA GLU A 45 2.86 23.47 25.28
C GLU A 45 3.33 22.28 26.13
N ILE A 46 2.51 21.22 26.19
CA ILE A 46 2.82 19.96 26.87
C ILE A 46 3.97 19.21 26.18
N THR A 47 4.00 19.21 24.85
CA THR A 47 5.07 18.54 24.06
C THR A 47 6.40 19.29 24.16
N PHE A 48 6.33 20.63 24.20
CA PHE A 48 7.50 21.50 24.36
C PHE A 48 8.14 21.37 25.74
N LEU A 49 7.35 21.34 26.82
CA LEU A 49 7.84 21.16 28.19
C LEU A 49 8.40 19.75 28.44
N GLY A 50 7.78 18.70 27.88
CA GLY A 50 8.30 17.33 27.97
C GLY A 50 9.69 17.16 27.36
N THR A 51 9.96 17.85 26.24
CA THR A 51 11.26 17.83 25.57
C THR A 51 12.34 18.54 26.39
N ILE A 52 11.99 19.63 27.08
CA ILE A 52 12.90 20.38 27.95
C ILE A 52 13.28 19.55 29.20
N VAL A 53 12.34 18.83 29.80
CA VAL A 53 12.61 18.02 31.00
C VAL A 53 13.59 16.87 30.70
N VAL A 54 13.45 16.20 29.54
CA VAL A 54 14.37 15.13 29.11
C VAL A 54 15.79 15.68 28.88
N MET A 55 15.93 16.87 28.29
CA MET A 55 17.23 17.50 28.05
C MET A 55 17.90 17.98 29.35
N VAL A 56 17.14 18.51 30.31
CA VAL A 56 17.66 19.00 31.59
C VAL A 56 18.19 17.85 32.45
N TRP A 57 17.53 16.68 32.45
CA TRP A 57 17.98 15.53 33.26
C TRP A 57 19.24 14.83 32.74
N ILE A 58 19.56 14.96 31.45
CA ILE A 58 20.82 14.42 30.88
C ILE A 58 21.99 15.41 31.09
N LEU A 59 21.72 16.71 31.01
CA LEU A 59 22.77 17.74 31.00
C LEU A 59 23.15 18.26 32.40
N VAL A 60 22.22 18.26 33.37
CA VAL A 60 22.47 18.74 34.74
C VAL A 60 23.45 17.85 35.54
N PRO A 61 23.42 16.51 35.45
CA PRO A 61 24.41 15.66 36.14
C PRO A 61 25.83 15.88 35.62
N LEU A 62 25.98 16.13 34.32
CA LEU A 62 27.28 16.38 33.67
C LEU A 62 27.86 17.75 34.07
N TYR A 63 27.01 18.74 34.32
CA TYR A 63 27.40 20.06 34.84
C TYR A 63 27.79 20.01 36.32
N TRP A 64 27.11 19.21 37.15
CA TRP A 64 27.39 19.09 38.59
C TRP A 64 28.70 18.36 38.92
N LEU A 65 29.17 17.46 38.05
CA LEU A 65 30.40 16.70 38.27
C LEU A 65 31.69 17.45 37.91
N ARG A 66 31.60 18.72 37.44
CA ARG A 66 32.74 19.58 37.06
C ARG A 66 33.83 18.87 36.24
N VAL A 67 33.45 17.96 35.35
CA VAL A 67 34.41 17.24 34.51
C VAL A 67 34.92 18.20 33.44
N PRO A 68 36.23 18.44 33.33
CA PRO A 68 36.79 19.31 32.29
C PRO A 68 36.49 18.75 30.90
N TRP A 69 36.11 19.61 29.95
CA TRP A 69 35.80 19.22 28.56
C TRP A 69 36.92 18.41 27.88
N GLY A 70 38.18 18.64 28.25
CA GLY A 70 39.33 17.86 27.75
C GLY A 70 39.33 16.40 28.22
N TYR A 71 38.74 16.08 29.37
CA TYR A 71 38.63 14.71 29.89
C TYR A 71 37.50 13.92 29.20
N ILE A 72 36.39 14.60 28.87
CA ILE A 72 35.28 14.03 28.09
C ILE A 72 35.76 13.73 26.66
N ALA A 73 36.47 14.67 26.03
CA ALA A 73 37.08 14.46 24.72
C ALA A 73 38.15 13.34 24.75
N GLY A 74 38.96 13.28 25.81
CA GLY A 74 39.97 12.24 26.01
C GLY A 74 39.39 10.84 26.23
N MET A 75 38.25 10.71 26.92
CA MET A 75 37.55 9.43 27.08
C MET A 75 36.95 8.94 25.76
N ILE A 76 36.44 9.85 24.92
CA ILE A 76 35.92 9.52 23.58
C ILE A 76 37.05 9.07 22.64
N VAL A 77 38.24 9.66 22.75
CA VAL A 77 39.43 9.31 21.95
C VAL A 77 40.16 8.06 22.46
N ASN A 78 40.21 7.82 23.78
CA ASN A 78 40.82 6.59 24.33
C ASN A 78 39.91 5.36 24.21
N ALA A 79 38.58 5.53 24.23
CA ALA A 79 37.63 4.46 23.92
C ALA A 79 37.74 3.98 22.46
N SER A 80 38.18 4.87 21.55
CA SER A 80 38.46 4.52 20.15
C SER A 80 39.84 3.85 19.94
N GLY A 81 40.78 4.03 20.86
CA GLY A 81 42.10 3.39 20.83
C GLY A 81 42.14 1.97 21.42
N PHE A 82 41.33 1.66 22.44
CA PHE A 82 41.41 0.39 23.17
C PHE A 82 40.71 -0.80 22.47
N LEU A 83 39.80 -0.54 21.52
CA LEU A 83 39.04 -1.57 20.80
C LEU A 83 39.63 -1.95 19.43
N GLY A 84 40.77 -1.35 19.05
CA GLY A 84 41.50 -1.67 17.81
C GLY A 84 42.28 -2.99 17.82
N ALA A 85 42.19 -3.80 18.87
CA ALA A 85 43.03 -4.99 19.07
C ALA A 85 42.30 -6.35 18.98
N VAL A 86 41.02 -6.41 18.61
CA VAL A 86 40.32 -7.69 18.40
C VAL A 86 39.65 -7.67 17.02
N GLY A 87 40.23 -8.44 16.10
CA GLY A 87 39.86 -8.45 14.69
C GLY A 87 38.57 -9.24 14.37
N ALA A 88 37.97 -8.81 13.25
CA ALA A 88 36.97 -9.47 12.38
C ALA A 88 35.57 -8.80 12.35
N SER A 89 35.42 -7.77 11.48
CA SER A 89 34.18 -7.33 10.80
C SER A 89 34.37 -5.89 10.26
N ALA A 90 35.01 -5.74 9.10
CA ALA A 90 35.49 -4.44 8.64
C ALA A 90 34.48 -3.61 7.80
N LEU A 91 33.30 -4.14 7.47
CA LEU A 91 32.34 -3.44 6.58
C LEU A 91 31.09 -2.93 7.31
N LEU A 92 30.49 -3.73 8.20
CA LEU A 92 29.33 -3.34 9.01
C LEU A 92 29.68 -2.24 10.02
N HIS A 93 30.85 -2.31 10.64
CA HIS A 93 31.27 -1.31 11.63
C HIS A 93 31.57 0.06 11.02
N ARG A 94 32.13 0.16 9.80
CA ARG A 94 32.43 1.45 9.18
C ARG A 94 31.17 2.26 8.86
N LEU A 95 30.05 1.59 8.56
CA LEU A 95 28.79 2.22 8.18
C LEU A 95 27.92 2.60 9.39
N HIS A 96 27.84 1.74 10.42
CA HIS A 96 27.24 2.13 11.71
C HIS A 96 28.00 3.31 12.36
N PHE A 97 29.33 3.36 12.18
CA PHE A 97 30.19 4.44 12.65
C PHE A 97 29.95 5.76 11.92
N THR A 98 29.73 5.75 10.60
CA THR A 98 29.38 6.97 9.83
C THR A 98 27.98 7.45 10.16
N TRP A 99 27.01 6.56 10.35
CA TRP A 99 25.65 6.90 10.79
C TRP A 99 25.61 7.50 12.20
N SER A 100 26.40 6.93 13.12
CA SER A 100 26.51 7.44 14.49
C SER A 100 27.19 8.81 14.52
N LEU A 101 28.26 9.01 13.75
CA LEU A 101 28.92 10.32 13.64
C LEU A 101 28.02 11.37 12.97
N TYR A 102 27.23 11.01 11.96
CA TYR A 102 26.34 11.94 11.27
C TYR A 102 25.10 12.28 12.10
N THR A 103 24.50 11.30 12.79
CA THR A 103 23.39 11.51 13.74
C THR A 103 23.84 12.37 14.91
N VAL A 104 25.02 12.10 15.47
CA VAL A 104 25.62 12.95 16.51
C VAL A 104 25.91 14.36 15.97
N SER A 105 26.37 14.49 14.73
CA SER A 105 26.60 15.80 14.10
C SER A 105 25.30 16.59 13.88
N VAL A 106 24.20 15.92 13.47
CA VAL A 106 22.87 16.52 13.32
C VAL A 106 22.31 16.91 14.69
N VAL A 107 22.41 16.06 15.69
CA VAL A 107 21.98 16.38 17.07
C VAL A 107 22.78 17.55 17.62
N ILE A 108 24.10 17.61 17.41
CA ILE A 108 24.95 18.74 17.80
C ILE A 108 24.54 20.01 17.05
N LEU A 109 24.27 19.94 15.75
CA LEU A 109 23.84 21.08 14.94
C LEU A 109 22.48 21.62 15.42
N TYR A 110 21.48 20.75 15.59
CA TYR A 110 20.14 21.13 16.05
C TYR A 110 20.16 21.65 17.49
N THR A 111 20.96 21.04 18.38
CA THR A 111 21.17 21.52 19.75
C THR A 111 21.87 22.87 19.75
N GLY A 112 22.88 23.08 18.90
CA GLY A 112 23.56 24.35 18.73
C GLY A 112 22.64 25.46 18.23
N ILE A 113 21.76 25.16 17.27
CA ILE A 113 20.75 26.11 16.77
C ILE A 113 19.72 26.42 17.85
N LEU A 114 19.24 25.43 18.62
CA LEU A 114 18.29 25.66 19.72
C LEU A 114 18.91 26.50 20.84
N VAL A 115 20.18 26.28 21.18
CA VAL A 115 20.92 27.11 22.14
C VAL A 115 21.11 28.53 21.60
N HIS A 116 21.38 28.69 20.29
CA HIS A 116 21.48 30.00 19.65
C HIS A 116 20.13 30.75 19.61
N LEU A 117 19.03 30.05 19.33
CA LEU A 117 17.67 30.59 19.36
C LEU A 117 17.28 31.01 20.78
N TYR A 118 17.60 30.20 21.80
CA TYR A 118 17.32 30.50 23.21
C TYR A 118 18.15 31.69 23.75
N THR A 119 19.43 31.78 23.40
CA THR A 119 20.29 32.92 23.77
C THR A 119 19.89 34.20 23.02
N SER A 120 19.49 34.08 21.76
CA SER A 120 18.92 35.19 20.98
C SER A 120 17.57 35.66 21.54
N TYR A 121 16.73 34.74 22.01
CA TYR A 121 15.45 35.05 22.67
C TYR A 121 15.65 35.79 24.00
N LYS A 122 16.59 35.38 24.85
CA LYS A 122 16.92 36.14 26.08
C LYS A 122 17.46 37.55 25.80
N SER A 123 18.11 37.74 24.66
CA SER A 123 18.62 39.04 24.22
C SER A 123 17.53 39.92 23.60
N TYR A 124 16.45 39.30 23.09
CA TYR A 124 15.34 39.94 22.38
C TYR A 124 14.47 40.85 23.25
N GLU A 125 14.26 40.49 24.52
CA GLU A 125 13.44 41.30 25.45
C GLU A 125 14.04 42.69 25.72
N ASN A 126 15.36 42.85 25.53
CA ASN A 126 16.07 44.11 25.77
C ASN A 126 16.27 44.99 24.51
N LEU A 127 15.78 44.58 23.34
CA LEU A 127 15.99 45.31 22.08
C LEU A 127 14.89 46.34 21.77
N PRO A 128 15.21 47.46 21.08
CA PRO A 128 14.22 48.41 20.55
C PRO A 128 13.28 47.79 19.49
N PRO A 129 12.05 48.32 19.31
CA PRO A 129 11.00 47.71 18.48
C PRO A 129 11.38 47.40 17.01
N VAL A 130 12.20 48.25 16.39
CA VAL A 130 12.64 48.08 14.98
C VAL A 130 13.62 46.91 14.83
N GLN A 131 14.45 46.64 15.84
CA GLN A 131 15.42 45.54 15.83
C GLN A 131 14.74 44.19 16.15
N ARG A 132 13.66 44.20 16.95
CA ARG A 132 12.82 43.03 17.20
C ARG A 132 12.22 42.46 15.90
N LYS A 133 11.71 43.32 15.01
CA LYS A 133 11.09 42.89 13.73
C LYS A 133 12.07 42.17 12.80
N LYS A 134 13.36 42.58 12.79
CA LYS A 134 14.44 41.89 12.06
C LYS A 134 14.81 40.55 12.70
N ALA A 135 14.87 40.48 14.04
CA ALA A 135 15.17 39.23 14.76
C ALA A 135 14.08 38.17 14.57
N VAL A 136 12.79 38.55 14.52
CA VAL A 136 11.67 37.62 14.23
C VAL A 136 11.79 37.03 12.82
N CYS A 137 12.19 37.82 11.81
CA CYS A 137 12.42 37.31 10.46
C CYS A 137 13.58 36.30 10.41
N SER A 138 14.68 36.57 11.13
CA SER A 138 15.83 35.65 11.20
C SER A 138 15.48 34.33 11.90
N VAL A 139 14.71 34.39 13.01
CA VAL A 139 14.24 33.19 13.74
C VAL A 139 13.27 32.37 12.88
N SER A 140 12.36 33.04 12.16
CA SER A 140 11.42 32.36 11.25
C SER A 140 12.13 31.66 10.09
N GLY A 141 13.18 32.28 9.53
CA GLY A 141 14.02 31.65 8.50
C GLY A 141 14.79 30.43 9.00
N ILE A 142 15.25 30.44 10.25
CA ILE A 142 15.94 29.30 10.87
C ILE A 142 14.97 28.14 11.14
N ILE A 143 13.76 28.43 11.62
CA ILE A 143 12.71 27.42 11.83
C ILE A 143 12.29 26.80 10.50
N LEU A 144 12.11 27.61 9.45
CA LEU A 144 11.82 27.11 8.11
C LEU A 144 12.95 26.20 7.59
N LEU A 145 14.21 26.59 7.80
CA LEU A 145 15.37 25.77 7.43
C LEU A 145 15.40 24.44 8.20
N MET A 146 15.03 24.43 9.49
CA MET A 146 14.93 23.21 10.30
C MET A 146 13.80 22.30 9.85
N VAL A 147 12.63 22.85 9.51
CA VAL A 147 11.50 22.06 8.98
C VAL A 147 11.86 21.47 7.62
N VAL A 148 12.49 22.25 6.74
CA VAL A 148 12.92 21.79 5.42
C VAL A 148 14.02 20.74 5.56
N THR A 149 15.07 20.96 6.37
CA THR A 149 16.17 20.00 6.52
C THR A 149 15.78 18.74 7.30
N GLY A 150 14.91 18.86 8.30
CA GLY A 150 14.34 17.72 9.03
C GLY A 150 13.37 16.90 8.18
N GLY A 151 12.54 17.58 7.37
CA GLY A 151 11.69 16.94 6.36
C GLY A 151 12.51 16.18 5.33
N VAL A 152 13.53 16.82 4.73
CA VAL A 152 14.48 16.20 3.80
C VAL A 152 15.24 15.04 4.47
N PHE A 153 15.65 15.16 5.72
CA PHE A 153 16.30 14.08 6.46
C PHE A 153 15.39 12.87 6.67
N SER A 154 14.17 13.06 7.18
CA SER A 154 13.20 11.96 7.36
C SER A 154 12.92 11.25 6.04
N HIS A 155 12.89 12.02 4.96
CA HIS A 155 12.69 11.54 3.62
C HIS A 155 13.86 10.68 3.11
N TYR A 156 15.08 11.22 3.13
CA TYR A 156 16.26 10.52 2.61
C TYR A 156 16.69 9.36 3.50
N SER A 157 16.57 9.48 4.83
CA SER A 157 16.88 8.39 5.76
C SER A 157 15.86 7.26 5.66
N GLY A 158 14.57 7.56 5.51
CA GLY A 158 13.53 6.57 5.20
C GLY A 158 13.79 5.87 3.87
N LEU A 159 14.17 6.61 2.82
CA LEU A 159 14.49 6.07 1.49
C LEU A 159 15.69 5.12 1.52
N ILE A 160 16.75 5.50 2.22
CA ILE A 160 17.96 4.68 2.37
C ILE A 160 17.62 3.44 3.20
N TYR A 161 17.04 3.63 4.39
CA TYR A 161 16.67 2.52 5.27
C TYR A 161 15.75 1.51 4.57
N TRP A 162 14.76 1.98 3.81
CA TRP A 162 13.83 1.13 3.08
C TRP A 162 14.48 0.43 1.89
N LYS A 163 15.29 1.14 1.08
CA LYS A 163 16.09 0.52 0.00
C LYS A 163 17.02 -0.56 0.52
N TYR A 164 17.64 -0.37 1.69
CA TYR A 164 18.55 -1.33 2.29
C TYR A 164 17.83 -2.50 2.98
N MET A 165 16.72 -2.26 3.68
CA MET A 165 15.86 -3.31 4.25
C MET A 165 15.28 -4.22 3.15
N TYR A 166 14.84 -3.62 2.04
CA TYR A 166 14.35 -4.31 0.85
C TYR A 166 15.45 -5.15 0.21
N ASN A 167 16.61 -4.54 -0.10
CA ASN A 167 17.75 -5.25 -0.70
C ASN A 167 18.31 -6.35 0.20
N ALA A 168 18.42 -6.15 1.52
CA ALA A 168 18.95 -7.17 2.41
C ALA A 168 17.99 -8.36 2.59
N THR A 169 16.69 -8.12 2.48
CA THR A 169 15.68 -9.19 2.56
C THR A 169 15.64 -9.98 1.26
N LEU A 170 15.61 -9.29 0.12
CA LEU A 170 15.56 -9.94 -1.21
C LEU A 170 16.87 -10.62 -1.60
N TYR A 171 18.03 -10.00 -1.37
CA TYR A 171 19.32 -10.59 -1.76
C TYR A 171 19.60 -11.91 -1.02
N ASN A 172 19.21 -12.01 0.25
CA ASN A 172 19.29 -13.27 1.00
C ASN A 172 18.28 -14.31 0.51
N ILE A 173 17.13 -13.88 -0.01
CA ILE A 173 16.13 -14.76 -0.61
C ILE A 173 16.63 -15.25 -1.98
N ASP A 174 17.17 -14.36 -2.82
CA ASP A 174 17.65 -14.67 -4.18
C ASP A 174 18.74 -15.75 -4.20
N GLU A 175 19.71 -15.72 -3.28
CA GLU A 175 20.75 -16.76 -3.21
C GLU A 175 20.17 -18.13 -2.80
N GLU A 176 19.25 -18.18 -1.84
CA GLU A 176 18.59 -19.43 -1.44
C GLU A 176 17.69 -19.98 -2.57
N LEU A 177 16.98 -19.11 -3.29
CA LEU A 177 16.05 -19.50 -4.35
C LEU A 177 16.75 -20.04 -5.61
N GLN A 178 17.99 -19.62 -5.92
CA GLN A 178 18.66 -19.98 -7.19
C GLN A 178 18.77 -21.48 -7.45
N THR A 179 18.85 -22.30 -6.41
CA THR A 179 18.99 -23.77 -6.53
C THR A 179 17.67 -24.53 -6.41
N MET A 180 16.61 -23.83 -6.02
CA MET A 180 15.29 -24.42 -5.75
C MET A 180 14.48 -24.62 -7.04
N SER A 181 13.67 -25.67 -7.08
CA SER A 181 12.59 -25.82 -8.05
C SER A 181 11.52 -24.73 -7.86
N LEU A 182 10.68 -24.49 -8.86
CA LEU A 182 9.58 -23.52 -8.77
C LEU A 182 8.68 -23.77 -7.55
N ASP A 183 8.37 -25.04 -7.26
CA ASP A 183 7.54 -25.42 -6.12
C ASP A 183 8.20 -25.09 -4.78
N GLU A 184 9.48 -25.37 -4.63
CA GLU A 184 10.25 -25.06 -3.43
C GLU A 184 10.35 -23.54 -3.21
N LYS A 185 10.54 -22.77 -4.29
CA LYS A 185 10.52 -21.30 -4.24
C LYS A 185 9.18 -20.78 -3.73
N ILE A 186 8.07 -21.27 -4.28
CA ILE A 186 6.73 -20.82 -3.89
C ILE A 186 6.45 -21.18 -2.43
N GLN A 187 6.72 -22.41 -2.00
CA GLN A 187 6.52 -22.83 -0.61
C GLN A 187 7.39 -22.03 0.37
N TYR A 188 8.63 -21.73 -0.01
CA TYR A 188 9.52 -20.87 0.78
C TYR A 188 8.91 -19.47 0.97
N VAL A 189 8.43 -18.86 -0.12
CA VAL A 189 7.80 -17.53 -0.09
C VAL A 189 6.50 -17.55 0.72
N MET A 190 5.67 -18.59 0.58
CA MET A 190 4.48 -18.78 1.41
C MET A 190 4.81 -18.86 2.89
N ALA A 191 5.86 -19.59 3.27
CA ALA A 191 6.29 -19.70 4.67
C ALA A 191 6.75 -18.35 5.23
N LYS A 192 7.50 -17.55 4.46
CA LYS A 192 7.92 -16.19 4.86
C LYS A 192 6.73 -15.25 5.02
N GLY A 193 5.80 -15.28 4.06
CA GLY A 193 4.57 -14.51 4.07
C GLY A 193 3.54 -15.02 5.08
N THR A 194 3.72 -16.21 5.67
CA THR A 194 2.68 -16.86 6.49
C THR A 194 1.36 -16.97 5.71
N LEU A 195 1.42 -17.36 4.43
CA LEU A 195 0.25 -17.46 3.57
C LEU A 195 -0.51 -18.77 3.85
N PRO A 196 -1.81 -18.73 4.22
CA PRO A 196 -2.58 -19.95 4.46
C PRO A 196 -2.76 -20.77 3.17
N THR A 197 -3.16 -20.10 2.09
CA THR A 197 -3.32 -20.71 0.78
C THR A 197 -2.80 -19.80 -0.33
N LEU A 198 -2.46 -20.42 -1.44
CA LEU A 198 -2.05 -19.73 -2.65
C LEU A 198 -2.46 -20.57 -3.86
N VAL A 199 -3.05 -19.94 -4.87
CA VAL A 199 -3.20 -20.52 -6.21
C VAL A 199 -2.50 -19.59 -7.19
N ALA A 200 -1.64 -20.15 -8.02
CA ALA A 200 -0.92 -19.40 -9.05
C ALA A 200 -1.04 -20.07 -10.41
N GLY A 201 -1.02 -19.26 -11.46
CA GLY A 201 -1.07 -19.68 -12.85
C GLY A 201 -0.11 -18.87 -13.71
N ILE A 202 0.42 -19.52 -14.74
CA ILE A 202 1.26 -18.91 -15.78
C ILE A 202 0.55 -19.09 -17.12
N VAL A 203 0.31 -17.98 -17.79
CA VAL A 203 -0.22 -17.92 -19.15
C VAL A 203 0.93 -17.63 -20.10
N VAL A 204 1.04 -18.39 -21.18
CA VAL A 204 2.00 -18.13 -22.27
C VAL A 204 1.21 -18.16 -23.57
N ASN A 205 1.28 -17.06 -24.31
CA ASN A 205 0.46 -16.78 -25.47
C ASN A 205 -1.03 -17.05 -25.16
N ASN A 206 -1.57 -18.13 -25.71
CA ASN A 206 -3.01 -18.36 -25.76
C ASN A 206 -3.45 -19.46 -24.80
N LYS A 207 -2.64 -19.75 -23.77
CA LYS A 207 -2.86 -20.92 -22.91
C LYS A 207 -2.34 -20.70 -21.50
N LEU A 208 -3.14 -21.13 -20.52
CA LEU A 208 -2.68 -21.42 -19.17
C LEU A 208 -1.79 -22.67 -19.21
N VAL A 209 -0.48 -22.47 -19.23
CA VAL A 209 0.51 -23.55 -19.39
C VAL A 209 0.89 -24.22 -18.07
N TRP A 210 0.69 -23.51 -16.96
CA TRP A 210 0.94 -24.03 -15.62
C TRP A 210 -0.07 -23.44 -14.65
N VAL A 211 -0.58 -24.25 -13.73
CA VAL A 211 -1.44 -23.82 -12.62
C VAL A 211 -1.24 -24.76 -11.45
N LYS A 212 -1.15 -24.20 -10.24
CA LYS A 212 -0.99 -25.00 -9.02
C LYS A 212 -1.58 -24.31 -7.81
N ALA A 213 -2.10 -25.14 -6.89
CA ALA A 213 -2.61 -24.74 -5.60
C ALA A 213 -1.70 -25.25 -4.47
N TYR A 214 -1.61 -24.47 -3.40
CA TYR A 214 -0.78 -24.71 -2.23
C TYR A 214 -1.56 -24.42 -0.94
N GLY A 215 -1.12 -25.05 0.15
CA GLY A 215 -1.92 -25.11 1.39
C GLY A 215 -3.13 -26.02 1.19
N ASP A 216 -4.26 -25.65 1.78
CA ASP A 216 -5.52 -26.42 1.67
C ASP A 216 -6.39 -26.00 0.46
N ALA A 217 -5.86 -25.17 -0.44
CA ALA A 217 -6.57 -24.77 -1.65
C ALA A 217 -6.53 -25.85 -2.74
N ARG A 218 -7.50 -25.76 -3.65
CA ARG A 218 -7.56 -26.48 -4.92
C ARG A 218 -7.41 -25.49 -6.08
N VAL A 219 -7.10 -26.00 -7.27
CA VAL A 219 -6.94 -25.16 -8.48
C VAL A 219 -8.19 -24.34 -8.78
N ASN A 220 -9.37 -24.89 -8.47
CA ASN A 220 -10.66 -24.24 -8.64
C ASN A 220 -11.20 -23.58 -7.35
N THR A 221 -10.38 -23.42 -6.31
CA THR A 221 -10.77 -22.64 -5.15
C THR A 221 -10.98 -21.19 -5.57
N MET A 222 -12.10 -20.61 -5.14
CA MET A 222 -12.48 -19.25 -5.48
C MET A 222 -11.92 -18.24 -4.49
N TYR A 223 -11.52 -17.10 -5.03
CA TYR A 223 -11.01 -15.95 -4.27
C TYR A 223 -11.76 -14.70 -4.72
N ALA A 224 -12.03 -13.79 -3.78
CA ALA A 224 -12.40 -12.42 -4.15
C ALA A 224 -11.16 -11.72 -4.71
N ILE A 225 -11.28 -11.13 -5.90
CA ILE A 225 -10.12 -10.55 -6.61
C ILE A 225 -9.96 -9.06 -6.37
N GLY A 226 -10.84 -8.45 -5.58
CA GLY A 226 -10.83 -7.02 -5.28
C GLY A 226 -10.68 -6.20 -6.55
N SER A 227 -9.75 -5.25 -6.55
CA SER A 227 -9.60 -4.30 -7.65
C SER A 227 -9.20 -4.86 -9.01
N VAL A 228 -8.84 -6.15 -9.14
CA VAL A 228 -8.75 -6.81 -10.46
C VAL A 228 -10.11 -6.87 -11.18
N SER A 229 -11.21 -6.57 -10.48
CA SER A 229 -12.53 -6.36 -11.07
C SER A 229 -12.62 -5.12 -11.98
N LYS A 230 -11.71 -4.15 -11.83
CA LYS A 230 -11.72 -2.89 -12.61
C LYS A 230 -11.47 -3.12 -14.10
N PRO A 231 -10.45 -3.88 -14.53
CA PRO A 231 -10.31 -4.31 -15.92
C PRO A 231 -11.58 -4.93 -16.51
N VAL A 232 -12.30 -5.76 -15.74
CA VAL A 232 -13.55 -6.40 -16.19
C VAL A 232 -14.66 -5.36 -16.39
N THR A 233 -14.80 -4.43 -15.44
CA THR A 233 -15.76 -3.31 -15.55
C THR A 233 -15.45 -2.41 -16.74
N ALA A 234 -14.18 -2.06 -16.92
CA ALA A 234 -13.74 -1.25 -18.05
C ALA A 234 -13.99 -1.95 -19.40
N THR A 235 -13.85 -3.28 -19.45
CA THR A 235 -14.22 -4.09 -20.61
C THR A 235 -15.71 -3.98 -20.91
N ALA A 236 -16.57 -4.09 -19.90
CA ALA A 236 -18.01 -3.93 -20.09
C ALA A 236 -18.38 -2.54 -20.63
N VAL A 237 -17.75 -1.48 -20.13
CA VAL A 237 -17.94 -0.10 -20.62
C VAL A 237 -17.48 0.02 -22.07
N LEU A 238 -16.32 -0.54 -22.44
CA LEU A 238 -15.83 -0.49 -23.82
C LEU A 238 -16.67 -1.33 -24.79
N GLN A 239 -17.30 -2.42 -24.34
CA GLN A 239 -18.29 -3.13 -25.16
C GLN A 239 -19.53 -2.26 -25.46
N LEU A 240 -19.93 -1.38 -24.54
CA LEU A 240 -21.02 -0.43 -24.79
C LEU A 240 -20.58 0.70 -25.73
N TYR A 241 -19.35 1.17 -25.57
CA TYR A 241 -18.73 2.14 -26.49
C TYR A 241 -18.67 1.60 -27.93
N GLU A 242 -18.20 0.37 -28.13
CA GLU A 242 -18.17 -0.28 -29.45
C GLU A 242 -19.55 -0.44 -30.09
N LYS A 243 -20.59 -0.62 -29.27
CA LYS A 243 -21.98 -0.71 -29.71
C LYS A 243 -22.60 0.68 -29.99
N GLY A 244 -21.88 1.77 -29.74
CA GLY A 244 -22.38 3.14 -29.85
C GLY A 244 -23.49 3.47 -28.85
N LEU A 245 -23.54 2.75 -27.72
CA LEU A 245 -24.52 2.97 -26.65
C LEU A 245 -24.08 4.04 -25.65
N LEU A 246 -22.78 4.36 -25.63
CA LEU A 246 -22.20 5.50 -24.94
C LEU A 246 -20.95 6.00 -25.67
N ASP A 247 -20.57 7.26 -25.47
CA ASP A 247 -19.24 7.76 -25.83
C ASP A 247 -18.36 7.91 -24.57
N LEU A 248 -17.05 7.81 -24.75
CA LEU A 248 -16.08 7.96 -23.67
C LEU A 248 -16.00 9.40 -23.16
N ASP A 249 -16.27 10.38 -24.01
CA ASP A 249 -16.17 11.80 -23.68
C ASP A 249 -17.52 12.44 -23.32
N ASP A 250 -18.59 11.64 -23.28
CA ASP A 250 -19.90 12.07 -22.78
C ASP A 250 -19.85 12.41 -21.30
N ASP A 251 -20.72 13.33 -20.91
CA ASP A 251 -21.00 13.62 -19.52
C ASP A 251 -21.74 12.44 -18.87
N ILE A 252 -21.23 11.94 -17.75
CA ILE A 252 -21.83 10.80 -17.05
C ILE A 252 -23.29 11.04 -16.65
N ASN A 253 -23.71 12.29 -16.49
CA ASN A 253 -25.09 12.63 -16.13
C ASN A 253 -26.09 12.42 -17.28
N GLU A 254 -25.64 12.12 -18.48
CA GLU A 254 -26.50 11.64 -19.57
C GLU A 254 -27.02 10.21 -19.30
N TYR A 255 -26.31 9.45 -18.45
CA TYR A 255 -26.58 8.04 -18.16
C TYR A 255 -27.09 7.79 -16.74
N LEU A 256 -27.15 8.82 -15.89
CA LEU A 256 -27.50 8.70 -14.48
C LEU A 256 -28.86 9.36 -14.20
N PRO A 257 -29.69 8.78 -13.31
CA PRO A 257 -30.95 9.39 -12.89
C PRO A 257 -30.75 10.54 -11.88
N PHE A 258 -29.51 10.86 -11.51
CA PHE A 258 -29.12 11.93 -10.60
C PHE A 258 -27.90 12.68 -11.15
N ASN A 259 -27.69 13.90 -10.66
CA ASN A 259 -26.64 14.79 -11.17
C ASN A 259 -25.39 14.74 -10.28
N VAL A 260 -24.29 14.22 -10.83
CA VAL A 260 -22.98 14.17 -10.20
C VAL A 260 -22.12 15.32 -10.71
N ARG A 261 -21.72 16.23 -9.82
CA ARG A 261 -20.84 17.36 -10.16
C ARG A 261 -19.83 17.61 -9.06
N HIS A 262 -18.61 17.95 -9.48
CA HIS A 262 -17.60 18.40 -8.55
C HIS A 262 -18.02 19.75 -7.92
N PRO A 263 -18.11 19.89 -6.59
CA PRO A 263 -18.68 21.08 -5.94
C PRO A 263 -17.89 22.36 -6.21
N HIS A 264 -16.56 22.26 -6.36
CA HIS A 264 -15.69 23.38 -6.71
C HIS A 264 -15.52 23.63 -8.21
N TYR A 265 -15.97 22.72 -9.07
CA TYR A 265 -15.84 22.82 -10.53
C TYR A 265 -17.13 22.34 -11.21
N PRO A 266 -18.30 22.93 -10.89
CA PRO A 266 -19.59 22.42 -11.34
C PRO A 266 -19.81 22.52 -12.85
N ASP A 267 -19.06 23.39 -13.54
CA ASP A 267 -19.15 23.61 -14.99
C ASP A 267 -18.26 22.65 -15.80
N ILE A 268 -17.43 21.84 -15.13
CA ILE A 268 -16.58 20.84 -15.79
C ILE A 268 -17.29 19.48 -15.67
N PRO A 269 -17.79 18.91 -16.77
CA PRO A 269 -18.43 17.60 -16.73
C PRO A 269 -17.41 16.52 -16.35
N VAL A 270 -17.87 15.53 -15.58
CA VAL A 270 -17.12 14.29 -15.38
C VAL A 270 -17.48 13.35 -16.52
N THR A 271 -16.49 12.84 -17.25
CA THR A 271 -16.75 11.95 -18.39
C THR A 271 -16.51 10.47 -18.06
N ILE A 272 -17.01 9.57 -18.90
CA ILE A 272 -16.78 8.13 -18.80
C ILE A 272 -15.27 7.82 -18.81
N ARG A 273 -14.52 8.46 -19.72
CA ARG A 273 -13.06 8.37 -19.82
C ARG A 273 -12.37 8.77 -18.52
N MET A 274 -12.81 9.88 -17.92
CA MET A 274 -12.24 10.35 -16.65
C MET A 274 -12.48 9.36 -15.51
N LEU A 275 -13.62 8.66 -15.46
CA LEU A 275 -13.85 7.61 -14.47
C LEU A 275 -12.93 6.40 -14.71
N LEU A 276 -12.83 5.93 -15.96
CA LEU A 276 -12.00 4.79 -16.33
C LEU A 276 -10.51 5.01 -16.00
N GLN A 277 -10.05 6.25 -16.11
CA GLN A 277 -8.65 6.65 -15.94
C GLN A 277 -8.34 7.25 -14.56
N HIS A 278 -9.30 7.26 -13.62
CA HIS A 278 -9.16 7.86 -12.28
C HIS A 278 -8.82 9.36 -12.31
N GLN A 279 -9.40 10.09 -13.26
CA GLN A 279 -9.23 11.53 -13.44
C GLN A 279 -10.48 12.36 -13.12
N SER A 280 -11.56 11.74 -12.64
CA SER A 280 -12.83 12.43 -12.34
C SER A 280 -12.75 13.43 -11.18
N GLY A 281 -11.69 13.34 -10.37
CA GLY A 281 -11.61 14.07 -9.10
C GLY A 281 -12.38 13.40 -7.96
N LEU A 282 -12.92 12.20 -8.14
CA LEU A 282 -13.47 11.43 -7.02
C LEU A 282 -12.36 10.91 -6.10
N GLY A 283 -12.60 10.94 -4.80
CA GLY A 283 -11.66 10.54 -3.77
C GLY A 283 -11.35 9.04 -3.75
N ARG A 284 -10.19 8.70 -3.15
CA ARG A 284 -9.76 7.32 -2.93
C ARG A 284 -10.39 6.68 -1.70
N ASN A 285 -10.25 7.33 -0.55
CA ASN A 285 -10.59 6.79 0.76
C ASN A 285 -11.87 7.45 1.26
N ILE A 286 -12.98 7.12 0.64
CA ILE A 286 -14.29 7.63 1.04
C ILE A 286 -14.82 6.68 2.12
N GLU A 287 -14.81 7.11 3.37
CA GLU A 287 -15.15 6.25 4.52
C GLU A 287 -16.53 5.60 4.35
N GLN A 288 -17.54 6.38 3.97
CA GLN A 288 -18.90 5.92 3.74
C GLN A 288 -18.97 4.84 2.65
N HIS A 289 -18.14 4.99 1.61
CA HIS A 289 -18.05 4.06 0.49
C HIS A 289 -17.42 2.73 0.93
N GLU A 290 -16.26 2.79 1.58
CA GLU A 290 -15.58 1.57 2.05
C GLU A 290 -16.43 0.81 3.06
N MET A 291 -17.19 1.52 3.92
CA MET A 291 -18.09 0.87 4.85
C MET A 291 -19.30 0.22 4.16
N TYR A 292 -19.90 0.87 3.15
CA TYR A 292 -20.96 0.27 2.35
C TYR A 292 -20.48 -0.98 1.62
N MET A 293 -19.29 -0.91 1.02
CA MET A 293 -18.65 -2.01 0.29
C MET A 293 -18.49 -3.26 1.17
N ASN A 294 -18.07 -3.08 2.41
CA ASN A 294 -17.76 -4.19 3.31
C ASN A 294 -19.00 -4.99 3.71
N GLY A 295 -20.19 -4.42 3.55
CA GLY A 295 -21.41 -5.12 3.92
C GLY A 295 -21.53 -5.32 5.43
N ARG A 296 -22.70 -5.82 5.83
CA ARG A 296 -23.05 -6.00 7.25
C ARG A 296 -22.12 -6.98 7.97
N LEU A 297 -21.84 -8.10 7.32
CA LEU A 297 -21.12 -9.23 7.93
C LEU A 297 -19.69 -8.86 8.32
N LEU A 298 -18.97 -8.15 7.46
CA LEU A 298 -17.61 -7.70 7.77
C LEU A 298 -17.59 -6.61 8.86
N GLY A 299 -18.58 -5.71 8.85
CA GLY A 299 -18.73 -4.70 9.90
C GLY A 299 -18.94 -5.32 11.28
N GLU A 300 -19.85 -6.30 11.38
CA GLU A 300 -20.10 -7.07 12.62
C GLU A 300 -18.85 -7.83 13.08
N TRP A 301 -18.19 -8.56 12.17
CA TRP A 301 -16.96 -9.29 12.50
C TRP A 301 -15.84 -8.35 12.98
N ALA A 302 -15.65 -7.21 12.32
CA ALA A 302 -14.63 -6.24 12.68
C ALA A 302 -14.92 -5.55 14.03
N ALA A 303 -16.20 -5.31 14.34
CA ALA A 303 -16.62 -4.82 15.65
C ALA A 303 -16.31 -5.84 16.76
N GLU A 304 -16.63 -7.11 16.54
CA GLU A 304 -16.39 -8.20 17.50
C GLU A 304 -14.89 -8.45 17.76
N ASN A 305 -14.08 -8.45 16.70
CA ASN A 305 -12.67 -8.85 16.79
C ASN A 305 -11.72 -7.69 17.09
N PHE A 306 -12.07 -6.46 16.70
CA PHE A 306 -11.19 -5.30 16.82
C PHE A 306 -11.80 -4.11 17.57
N GLY A 307 -13.08 -4.18 17.98
CA GLY A 307 -13.77 -3.08 18.65
C GLY A 307 -14.01 -1.88 17.74
N LEU A 308 -14.04 -2.08 16.41
CA LEU A 308 -14.30 -1.03 15.44
C LEU A 308 -15.79 -0.68 15.44
N GLN A 309 -16.11 0.61 15.33
CA GLN A 309 -17.49 1.08 15.23
C GLN A 309 -17.84 1.26 13.76
N TYR A 310 -18.86 0.53 13.30
CA TYR A 310 -19.43 0.67 11.97
C TYR A 310 -20.79 1.35 12.07
N PRO A 311 -21.10 2.34 11.21
CA PRO A 311 -22.45 2.85 11.08
C PRO A 311 -23.36 1.74 10.56
N GLU A 312 -24.57 1.69 11.11
CA GLU A 312 -25.61 0.79 10.64
C GLU A 312 -26.20 1.39 9.35
N TYR A 313 -25.87 0.78 8.21
CA TYR A 313 -26.52 1.09 6.94
C TYR A 313 -27.70 0.16 6.72
N ASP A 314 -28.77 0.69 6.15
CA ASP A 314 -29.88 -0.12 5.61
C ASP A 314 -29.49 -0.83 4.29
N TYR A 315 -28.22 -0.73 3.87
CA TYR A 315 -27.64 -1.27 2.63
C TYR A 315 -28.56 -1.09 1.42
N PRO A 316 -28.83 0.17 1.02
CA PRO A 316 -29.73 0.43 -0.11
C PRO A 316 -29.12 -0.09 -1.43
N SER A 317 -29.90 -0.05 -2.51
CA SER A 317 -29.41 -0.36 -3.86
C SER A 317 -28.18 0.51 -4.21
N LEU A 318 -27.31 0.01 -5.10
CA LEU A 318 -26.11 0.75 -5.49
C LEU A 318 -26.44 2.15 -6.01
N GLY A 319 -27.47 2.29 -6.85
CA GLY A 319 -27.93 3.59 -7.36
C GLY A 319 -28.33 4.56 -6.25
N THR A 320 -29.15 4.10 -5.30
CA THR A 320 -29.55 4.91 -4.13
C THR A 320 -28.37 5.28 -3.25
N PHE A 321 -27.42 4.35 -3.05
CA PHE A 321 -26.21 4.63 -2.30
C PHE A 321 -25.34 5.69 -2.99
N LEU A 322 -25.07 5.53 -4.29
CA LEU A 322 -24.26 6.46 -5.07
C LEU A 322 -24.90 7.84 -5.16
N GLU A 323 -26.23 7.93 -5.34
CA GLU A 323 -26.96 9.19 -5.29
C GLU A 323 -26.76 9.87 -3.92
N GLY A 324 -26.98 9.13 -2.83
CA GLY A 324 -26.80 9.63 -1.48
C GLY A 324 -25.35 10.00 -1.14
N LEU A 325 -24.37 9.38 -1.80
CA LEU A 325 -22.94 9.62 -1.59
C LEU A 325 -22.41 10.82 -2.39
N LEU A 326 -22.89 11.00 -3.62
CA LEU A 326 -22.28 11.91 -4.61
C LEU A 326 -23.06 13.21 -4.82
N THR A 327 -24.25 13.35 -4.22
CA THR A 327 -25.04 14.59 -4.29
C THR A 327 -24.91 15.39 -2.99
N PRO A 328 -24.76 16.74 -3.04
CA PRO A 328 -24.53 17.55 -1.83
C PRO A 328 -25.58 17.42 -0.72
N ASP A 329 -26.82 17.12 -1.07
CA ASP A 329 -27.94 16.92 -0.14
C ASP A 329 -28.17 15.43 0.20
N GLY A 330 -27.29 14.55 -0.27
CA GLY A 330 -27.40 13.11 -0.12
C GLY A 330 -27.12 12.62 1.30
N ALA A 331 -27.76 11.51 1.69
CA ALA A 331 -27.71 10.96 3.05
C ALA A 331 -26.30 10.49 3.49
N TYR A 332 -25.40 10.24 2.54
CA TYR A 332 -24.04 9.74 2.78
C TYR A 332 -22.96 10.73 2.34
N TYR A 333 -23.36 11.91 1.89
CA TYR A 333 -22.45 12.88 1.30
C TYR A 333 -21.50 13.48 2.36
N SER A 334 -20.24 13.60 1.96
CA SER A 334 -19.23 14.42 2.62
C SER A 334 -18.49 15.20 1.55
N SER A 335 -18.00 16.41 1.86
CA SER A 335 -17.11 17.12 0.93
C SER A 335 -15.85 16.33 0.59
N ASP A 336 -15.45 15.40 1.45
CA ASP A 336 -14.25 14.57 1.29
C ASP A 336 -14.40 13.50 0.20
N VAL A 337 -15.61 13.33 -0.37
CA VAL A 337 -15.81 12.46 -1.55
C VAL A 337 -15.11 12.98 -2.80
N TRP A 338 -14.77 14.27 -2.82
CA TRP A 338 -14.09 14.94 -3.93
C TRP A 338 -12.66 15.30 -3.56
N ALA A 339 -11.72 15.03 -4.47
CA ALA A 339 -10.38 15.58 -4.44
C ALA A 339 -10.41 17.10 -4.66
N THR A 340 -9.28 17.77 -4.46
CA THR A 340 -9.18 19.23 -4.66
C THR A 340 -8.92 19.64 -6.11
N SER A 341 -8.47 18.69 -6.94
CA SER A 341 -8.15 18.91 -8.35
C SER A 341 -9.41 18.88 -9.21
N ALA A 342 -9.46 19.75 -10.23
CA ALA A 342 -10.52 19.73 -11.22
C ALA A 342 -10.57 18.40 -11.99
N PRO A 343 -11.76 17.93 -12.42
CA PRO A 343 -11.87 16.77 -13.30
C PRO A 343 -10.95 16.91 -14.53
N GLY A 344 -10.30 15.81 -14.91
CA GLY A 344 -9.34 15.73 -16.01
C GLY A 344 -7.93 16.24 -15.71
N THR A 345 -7.67 16.87 -14.55
CA THR A 345 -6.37 17.53 -14.27
C THR A 345 -5.42 16.74 -13.37
N GLY A 346 -5.91 15.71 -12.67
CA GLY A 346 -5.11 14.93 -11.71
C GLY A 346 -5.49 13.46 -11.71
N TYR A 347 -4.66 12.64 -11.05
CA TYR A 347 -4.92 11.23 -10.81
C TYR A 347 -5.33 11.01 -9.36
N THR A 348 -6.53 10.48 -9.14
CA THR A 348 -6.97 10.01 -7.82
C THR A 348 -7.70 8.68 -8.00
N TYR A 349 -7.02 7.59 -7.65
CA TYR A 349 -7.61 6.25 -7.68
C TYR A 349 -8.92 6.23 -6.90
N SER A 350 -10.05 5.89 -7.54
CA SER A 350 -11.37 5.94 -6.92
C SER A 350 -12.15 4.65 -7.12
N ASN A 351 -12.58 4.04 -6.01
CA ASN A 351 -13.50 2.91 -6.04
C ASN A 351 -14.91 3.38 -6.42
N ALA A 352 -15.39 4.48 -5.82
CA ALA A 352 -16.69 5.08 -6.15
C ALA A 352 -16.82 5.41 -7.65
N GLY A 353 -15.73 5.84 -8.31
CA GLY A 353 -15.73 6.08 -9.75
C GLY A 353 -15.99 4.82 -10.59
N TYR A 354 -15.42 3.68 -10.21
CA TYR A 354 -15.66 2.40 -10.88
C TYR A 354 -17.02 1.79 -10.56
N ASP A 355 -17.55 2.07 -9.37
CA ASP A 355 -18.90 1.65 -9.01
C ASP A 355 -19.95 2.43 -9.80
N LEU A 356 -19.67 3.71 -10.06
CA LEU A 356 -20.48 4.52 -10.96
C LEU A 356 -20.44 4.00 -12.40
N LEU A 357 -19.29 3.52 -12.88
CA LEU A 357 -19.18 2.85 -14.18
C LEU A 357 -20.02 1.55 -14.24
N GLY A 358 -19.94 0.71 -13.20
CA GLY A 358 -20.78 -0.48 -13.10
C GLY A 358 -22.27 -0.14 -13.10
N TYR A 359 -22.67 0.92 -12.38
CA TYR A 359 -24.04 1.40 -12.39
C TYR A 359 -24.47 1.99 -13.73
N ILE A 360 -23.58 2.71 -14.45
CA ILE A 360 -23.84 3.20 -15.81
C ILE A 360 -24.07 2.04 -16.77
N VAL A 361 -23.31 0.95 -16.68
CA VAL A 361 -23.56 -0.27 -17.47
C VAL A 361 -24.99 -0.76 -17.23
N GLU A 362 -25.43 -0.81 -15.97
CA GLU A 362 -26.80 -1.21 -15.63
C GLU A 362 -27.85 -0.24 -16.21
N GLN A 363 -27.64 1.07 -16.08
CA GLN A 363 -28.60 2.08 -16.59
C GLN A 363 -28.72 2.04 -18.12
N VAL A 364 -27.58 1.97 -18.83
CA VAL A 364 -27.55 1.97 -20.30
C VAL A 364 -28.18 0.70 -20.87
N THR A 365 -27.97 -0.45 -20.21
CA THR A 365 -28.42 -1.74 -20.72
C THR A 365 -29.78 -2.17 -20.19
N CYS A 366 -30.27 -1.53 -19.12
CA CYS A 366 -31.42 -1.98 -18.33
C CYS A 366 -31.28 -3.44 -17.84
N ASN A 367 -30.05 -3.92 -17.68
CA ASN A 367 -29.70 -5.26 -17.21
C ASN A 367 -28.86 -5.12 -15.94
N PRO A 368 -29.12 -5.87 -14.85
CA PRO A 368 -28.27 -5.81 -13.66
C PRO A 368 -26.80 -5.99 -14.01
N TYR A 369 -25.93 -5.18 -13.42
CA TYR A 369 -24.49 -5.21 -13.73
C TYR A 369 -23.87 -6.63 -13.69
N PRO A 370 -24.13 -7.48 -12.67
CA PRO A 370 -23.62 -8.85 -12.63
C PRO A 370 -24.10 -9.72 -13.80
N ASP A 371 -25.35 -9.56 -14.21
CA ASP A 371 -25.94 -10.31 -15.31
C ASP A 371 -25.29 -9.90 -16.64
N TYR A 372 -25.01 -8.60 -16.83
CA TYR A 372 -24.25 -8.14 -18.00
C TYR A 372 -22.85 -8.76 -18.06
N LEU A 373 -22.12 -8.77 -16.94
CA LEU A 373 -20.80 -9.41 -16.90
C LEU A 373 -20.88 -10.89 -17.23
N LYS A 374 -21.88 -11.58 -16.68
CA LYS A 374 -22.09 -13.00 -16.93
C LYS A 374 -22.33 -13.28 -18.41
N ASP A 375 -23.28 -12.56 -19.01
CA ASP A 375 -23.75 -12.81 -20.38
C ASP A 375 -22.75 -12.37 -21.45
N HIS A 376 -21.95 -11.33 -21.18
CA HIS A 376 -21.09 -10.69 -22.19
C HIS A 376 -19.59 -10.88 -21.98
N ILE A 377 -19.17 -11.38 -20.80
CA ILE A 377 -17.76 -11.61 -20.49
C ILE A 377 -17.56 -13.04 -19.96
N PHE A 378 -18.22 -13.44 -18.88
CA PHE A 378 -17.89 -14.70 -18.22
C PHE A 378 -18.30 -15.93 -19.03
N ASP A 379 -19.58 -16.05 -19.42
CA ASP A 379 -20.06 -17.20 -20.18
C ASP A 379 -19.38 -17.32 -21.56
N PRO A 380 -19.23 -16.22 -22.35
CA PRO A 380 -18.55 -16.32 -23.64
C PRO A 380 -17.07 -16.68 -23.57
N LEU A 381 -16.40 -16.33 -22.46
CA LEU A 381 -15.00 -16.73 -22.19
C LEU A 381 -14.89 -18.08 -21.46
N ASN A 382 -16.01 -18.76 -21.21
CA ASN A 382 -16.05 -20.03 -20.46
C ASN A 382 -15.51 -19.91 -19.02
N MET A 383 -15.74 -18.77 -18.37
CA MET A 383 -15.43 -18.49 -16.97
C MET A 383 -16.56 -18.99 -16.05
N THR A 384 -16.78 -20.30 -16.05
CA THR A 384 -17.95 -20.94 -15.41
C THR A 384 -17.94 -20.95 -13.87
N GLN A 385 -16.83 -20.59 -13.25
CA GLN A 385 -16.64 -20.43 -11.80
C GLN A 385 -16.26 -18.97 -11.47
N THR A 386 -16.93 -18.02 -12.12
CA THR A 386 -16.80 -16.58 -11.89
C THR A 386 -18.16 -15.94 -11.64
N GLY A 387 -18.22 -15.09 -10.63
CA GLY A 387 -19.44 -14.38 -10.24
C GLY A 387 -19.15 -13.23 -9.28
N VAL A 388 -20.19 -12.67 -8.68
CA VAL A 388 -20.09 -11.59 -7.68
C VAL A 388 -20.55 -12.04 -6.29
N HIS A 389 -21.19 -13.20 -6.19
CA HIS A 389 -21.54 -13.87 -4.94
C HIS A 389 -20.64 -15.06 -4.67
N ALA A 390 -20.39 -15.29 -3.37
CA ALA A 390 -19.79 -16.53 -2.89
C ALA A 390 -20.60 -17.78 -3.29
N THR A 391 -21.89 -17.63 -3.54
CA THR A 391 -22.79 -18.73 -3.91
C THR A 391 -22.90 -19.00 -5.42
N ASP A 392 -22.42 -18.09 -6.27
CA ASP A 392 -22.62 -18.19 -7.73
C ASP A 392 -21.94 -19.42 -8.35
N CYS A 393 -20.89 -19.93 -7.72
CA CYS A 393 -19.92 -20.82 -8.38
C CYS A 393 -19.50 -22.02 -7.52
N GLY A 394 -20.33 -22.40 -6.54
CA GLY A 394 -20.15 -23.59 -5.70
C GLY A 394 -19.55 -23.32 -4.31
N PRO A 395 -19.36 -24.35 -3.47
CA PRO A 395 -19.02 -24.18 -2.06
C PRO A 395 -17.54 -23.85 -1.79
N ASP A 396 -16.66 -23.94 -2.80
CA ASP A 396 -15.20 -23.97 -2.62
C ASP A 396 -14.54 -22.59 -2.58
N ASN A 397 -15.07 -21.70 -1.73
CA ASN A 397 -14.46 -20.41 -1.44
C ASN A 397 -13.26 -20.58 -0.49
N ALA A 398 -12.16 -19.88 -0.75
CA ALA A 398 -11.07 -19.79 0.21
C ALA A 398 -11.54 -19.03 1.46
N ILE A 399 -11.16 -19.51 2.65
CA ILE A 399 -11.47 -18.81 3.91
C ILE A 399 -10.57 -17.57 4.02
N PRO A 400 -11.11 -16.34 4.08
CA PRO A 400 -10.31 -15.13 4.15
C PRO A 400 -9.61 -14.98 5.50
N HIS A 401 -8.43 -14.35 5.50
CA HIS A 401 -7.69 -14.08 6.74
C HIS A 401 -7.19 -12.63 6.85
N GLU A 402 -7.43 -11.99 7.99
CA GLU A 402 -6.86 -10.70 8.35
C GLU A 402 -5.51 -10.93 9.00
N ARG A 403 -4.48 -10.34 8.42
CA ARG A 403 -3.14 -10.30 8.98
C ARG A 403 -3.13 -9.28 10.12
N VAL A 404 -2.88 -9.77 11.33
CA VAL A 404 -2.73 -8.92 12.51
C VAL A 404 -1.26 -8.86 12.93
N TYR A 405 -0.67 -7.67 12.85
CA TYR A 405 0.66 -7.41 13.39
C TYR A 405 0.58 -7.04 14.87
N ALA A 406 1.05 -7.93 15.75
CA ALA A 406 1.36 -7.61 17.13
C ALA A 406 2.86 -7.76 17.37
N LEU A 407 3.45 -6.90 18.21
CA LEU A 407 4.89 -6.87 18.58
C LEU A 407 5.49 -8.24 18.96
N LEU A 408 4.66 -9.22 19.34
CA LEU A 408 5.07 -10.55 19.78
C LEU A 408 4.33 -11.71 19.08
N SER A 409 3.42 -11.46 18.13
CA SER A 409 2.72 -12.53 17.40
C SER A 409 2.36 -12.12 15.98
N LYS A 410 2.73 -12.98 15.01
CA LYS A 410 2.24 -12.96 13.64
C LYS A 410 1.03 -13.88 13.58
N THR A 411 -0.18 -13.33 13.57
CA THR A 411 -1.40 -14.14 13.52
C THR A 411 -2.26 -13.73 12.35
N ASN A 412 -2.73 -14.73 11.61
CA ASN A 412 -3.78 -14.58 10.64
C ASN A 412 -5.08 -14.93 11.35
N VAL A 413 -6.06 -14.02 11.35
CA VAL A 413 -7.37 -14.22 11.97
C VAL A 413 -8.37 -14.50 10.86
N GLU A 414 -9.07 -15.63 10.93
CA GLU A 414 -10.09 -15.99 9.94
C GLU A 414 -11.25 -14.99 9.95
N LEU A 415 -11.70 -14.61 8.74
CA LEU A 415 -12.95 -13.90 8.50
C LEU A 415 -14.00 -14.87 7.94
N PRO A 416 -15.29 -14.60 8.14
CA PRO A 416 -16.33 -15.31 7.41
C PRO A 416 -16.19 -15.06 5.90
N VAL A 417 -16.62 -16.02 5.07
CA VAL A 417 -16.82 -15.76 3.64
C VAL A 417 -17.97 -14.77 3.51
N TYR A 418 -17.70 -13.62 2.91
CA TYR A 418 -18.64 -12.49 2.78
C TYR A 418 -18.85 -12.14 1.33
N ASP A 419 -19.99 -11.54 0.98
CA ASP A 419 -20.16 -10.85 -0.31
C ASP A 419 -19.89 -9.37 -0.12
N ARG A 420 -19.12 -8.79 -1.04
CA ARG A 420 -18.94 -7.34 -1.12
C ARG A 420 -20.19 -6.74 -1.76
N ALA A 421 -20.50 -5.48 -1.50
CA ALA A 421 -21.57 -4.82 -2.24
C ALA A 421 -21.33 -4.97 -3.76
N TYR A 422 -22.41 -5.09 -4.52
CA TYR A 422 -22.44 -5.45 -5.95
C TYR A 422 -21.78 -4.37 -6.83
N THR A 423 -20.46 -4.30 -6.88
CA THR A 423 -19.83 -3.11 -7.48
C THR A 423 -18.70 -3.36 -8.48
N GLY A 424 -18.55 -2.42 -9.40
CA GLY A 424 -17.52 -2.43 -10.44
C GLY A 424 -16.09 -2.29 -9.89
N ALA A 425 -15.91 -1.77 -8.68
CA ALA A 425 -14.59 -1.57 -8.12
C ALA A 425 -13.94 -2.83 -7.55
N GLY A 426 -14.70 -3.85 -7.13
CA GLY A 426 -14.08 -5.00 -6.47
C GLY A 426 -14.95 -6.18 -6.04
N GLY A 427 -16.15 -6.36 -6.59
CA GLY A 427 -17.07 -7.42 -6.15
C GLY A 427 -16.82 -8.81 -6.73
N ILE A 428 -15.92 -8.98 -7.71
CA ILE A 428 -15.79 -10.25 -8.44
C ILE A 428 -15.07 -11.31 -7.61
N ARG A 429 -15.58 -12.54 -7.70
CA ARG A 429 -14.93 -13.78 -7.31
C ARG A 429 -14.68 -14.65 -8.53
N THR A 430 -13.53 -15.30 -8.56
CA THR A 430 -13.15 -16.19 -9.67
C THR A 430 -12.12 -17.22 -9.19
N THR A 431 -11.78 -18.14 -10.08
CA THR A 431 -10.64 -19.04 -9.97
C THR A 431 -9.48 -18.57 -10.87
N VAL A 432 -8.28 -19.12 -10.65
CA VAL A 432 -7.12 -18.85 -11.54
C VAL A 432 -7.39 -19.32 -12.99
N PRO A 433 -7.94 -20.52 -13.25
CA PRO A 433 -8.25 -20.95 -14.62
C PRO A 433 -9.23 -20.05 -15.38
N ASP A 434 -10.24 -19.51 -14.69
CA ASP A 434 -11.23 -18.62 -15.30
C ASP A 434 -10.63 -17.25 -15.60
N LEU A 435 -9.95 -16.63 -14.63
CA LEU A 435 -9.31 -15.34 -14.84
C LEU A 435 -8.23 -15.41 -15.93
N ALA A 436 -7.63 -16.59 -16.13
CA ALA A 436 -6.73 -16.82 -17.26
C ALA A 436 -7.41 -16.70 -18.62
N GLN A 437 -8.70 -17.04 -18.77
CA GLN A 437 -9.42 -16.86 -20.04
C GLN A 437 -9.57 -15.37 -20.39
N PHE A 438 -9.89 -14.55 -19.39
CA PHE A 438 -9.92 -13.10 -19.53
C PHE A 438 -8.55 -12.54 -19.93
N LEU A 439 -7.48 -12.94 -19.22
CA LEU A 439 -6.12 -12.51 -19.53
C LEU A 439 -5.68 -12.93 -20.94
N ILE A 440 -6.02 -14.16 -21.36
CA ILE A 440 -5.74 -14.68 -22.71
C ILE A 440 -6.43 -13.84 -23.79
N ALA A 441 -7.67 -13.41 -23.58
CA ALA A 441 -8.36 -12.54 -24.54
C ALA A 441 -7.61 -11.20 -24.72
N HIS A 442 -7.15 -10.59 -23.63
CA HIS A 442 -6.37 -9.34 -23.69
C HIS A 442 -5.00 -9.53 -24.34
N MET A 443 -4.29 -10.62 -24.05
CA MET A 443 -3.03 -10.99 -24.71
C MET A 443 -3.16 -11.23 -26.22
N ASN A 444 -4.39 -11.40 -26.71
CA ASN A 444 -4.72 -11.60 -28.11
C ASN A 444 -5.52 -10.42 -28.68
N HIS A 445 -5.31 -9.22 -28.14
CA HIS A 445 -5.95 -7.99 -28.62
C HIS A 445 -7.48 -8.10 -28.71
N GLY A 446 -8.08 -8.74 -27.69
CA GLY A 446 -9.51 -8.88 -27.51
C GLY A 446 -10.10 -10.14 -28.15
N GLN A 447 -9.33 -10.94 -28.90
CA GLN A 447 -9.82 -12.19 -29.47
C GLN A 447 -9.51 -13.37 -28.55
N HIS A 448 -10.52 -14.17 -28.20
CA HIS A 448 -10.31 -15.39 -27.44
C HIS A 448 -10.13 -16.62 -28.37
N PRO A 449 -9.29 -17.62 -28.03
CA PRO A 449 -9.07 -18.80 -28.86
C PRO A 449 -10.31 -19.65 -29.17
N ASN A 450 -11.41 -19.49 -28.40
CA ASN A 450 -12.69 -20.13 -28.72
C ASN A 450 -13.47 -19.43 -29.85
N GLY A 451 -12.94 -18.34 -30.41
CA GLY A 451 -13.54 -17.54 -31.48
C GLY A 451 -14.39 -16.36 -31.01
N TYR A 452 -14.57 -16.17 -29.70
CA TYR A 452 -15.28 -14.99 -29.17
C TYR A 452 -14.41 -13.74 -29.26
N GLN A 453 -14.98 -12.63 -29.73
CA GLN A 453 -14.35 -11.31 -29.71
C GLN A 453 -14.86 -10.56 -28.47
N LEU A 454 -14.00 -10.38 -27.48
CA LEU A 454 -14.31 -9.68 -26.23
C LEU A 454 -14.42 -8.16 -26.45
N LEU A 455 -13.46 -7.61 -27.19
CA LEU A 455 -13.31 -6.21 -27.61
C LEU A 455 -12.58 -6.20 -28.95
N THR A 456 -12.71 -5.16 -29.79
CA THR A 456 -11.88 -5.02 -30.99
C THR A 456 -10.42 -4.72 -30.62
N PRO A 457 -9.45 -5.02 -31.51
CA PRO A 457 -8.05 -4.69 -31.28
C PRO A 457 -7.83 -3.19 -30.96
N GLU A 458 -8.55 -2.30 -31.64
CA GLU A 458 -8.48 -0.85 -31.43
C GLU A 458 -8.96 -0.47 -30.03
N SER A 459 -10.03 -1.09 -29.54
CA SER A 459 -10.52 -0.85 -28.18
C SER A 459 -9.58 -1.40 -27.12
N VAL A 460 -8.91 -2.53 -27.36
CA VAL A 460 -7.88 -3.05 -26.44
C VAL A 460 -6.68 -2.13 -26.39
N GLU A 461 -6.22 -1.62 -27.53
CA GLU A 461 -5.15 -0.62 -27.59
C GLU A 461 -5.54 0.65 -26.83
N LEU A 462 -6.75 1.17 -27.04
CA LEU A 462 -7.30 2.31 -26.30
C LEU A 462 -7.41 2.05 -24.80
N MET A 463 -7.79 0.84 -24.40
CA MET A 463 -7.91 0.44 -23.01
C MET A 463 -6.56 0.38 -22.29
N HIS A 464 -5.53 -0.08 -23.00
CA HIS A 464 -4.16 -0.20 -22.50
C HIS A 464 -3.33 1.06 -22.75
N GLU A 465 -3.85 2.08 -23.44
CA GLU A 465 -3.11 3.31 -23.66
C GLU A 465 -2.83 4.00 -22.32
N GLN A 466 -1.54 4.28 -22.07
CA GLN A 466 -1.12 4.98 -20.86
C GLN A 466 -1.57 6.44 -20.89
N ALA A 467 -2.76 6.71 -20.35
CA ALA A 467 -3.35 8.04 -20.32
C ALA A 467 -2.79 8.93 -19.22
N VAL A 468 -2.34 8.34 -18.11
CA VAL A 468 -1.89 9.10 -16.94
C VAL A 468 -0.52 8.63 -16.48
N TYR A 469 0.43 9.56 -16.35
CA TYR A 469 1.70 9.29 -15.69
C TYR A 469 1.53 9.43 -14.18
N VAL A 470 1.60 8.31 -13.46
CA VAL A 470 1.57 8.33 -12.01
C VAL A 470 3.00 8.15 -11.55
N PHE A 471 3.61 9.19 -10.96
CA PHE A 471 4.90 8.98 -10.31
C PHE A 471 4.68 8.29 -8.97
N ASN A 472 4.52 6.97 -8.98
CA ASN A 472 4.61 6.18 -7.78
C ASN A 472 6.06 5.74 -7.59
N ARG A 473 6.64 6.06 -6.42
CA ARG A 473 8.01 5.68 -6.00
C ARG A 473 8.23 4.17 -5.90
N PHE A 474 7.24 3.37 -6.26
CA PHE A 474 7.11 1.95 -5.96
C PHE A 474 6.78 1.06 -7.16
N SER A 475 6.73 1.55 -8.43
CA SER A 475 6.80 0.78 -9.72
C SER A 475 5.84 1.27 -10.81
N MET A 476 4.63 1.71 -10.42
CA MET A 476 3.60 2.10 -11.38
C MET A 476 3.97 3.43 -12.02
N VAL A 477 4.12 3.44 -13.34
CA VAL A 477 4.43 4.63 -14.14
C VAL A 477 3.20 5.14 -14.88
N GLY A 478 2.19 4.29 -15.06
CA GLY A 478 1.06 4.56 -15.91
C GLY A 478 -0.26 3.96 -15.45
N TYR A 479 -1.36 4.56 -15.87
CA TYR A 479 -2.70 3.98 -15.78
C TYR A 479 -3.45 4.22 -17.10
N GLY A 480 -3.99 3.13 -17.67
CA GLY A 480 -4.94 3.15 -18.78
C GLY A 480 -6.38 3.06 -18.27
N MET A 481 -7.27 2.41 -19.01
CA MET A 481 -8.67 2.20 -18.60
C MET A 481 -8.79 0.92 -17.78
N GLY A 482 -8.49 1.00 -16.48
CA GLY A 482 -8.54 -0.14 -15.57
C GLY A 482 -7.27 -0.98 -15.56
N TRP A 483 -6.25 -0.60 -16.35
CA TRP A 483 -4.96 -1.28 -16.43
C TRP A 483 -3.84 -0.40 -15.86
N LYS A 484 -3.02 -0.97 -14.99
CA LYS A 484 -1.80 -0.36 -14.48
C LYS A 484 -0.64 -0.71 -15.40
N HIS A 485 0.24 0.25 -15.63
CA HIS A 485 1.50 0.05 -16.34
C HIS A 485 2.68 0.20 -15.40
N GLN A 486 3.56 -0.78 -15.44
CA GLN A 486 4.75 -0.86 -14.62
C GLN A 486 5.97 -0.35 -15.40
N SER A 487 6.90 0.28 -14.68
CA SER A 487 8.07 0.92 -15.28
C SER A 487 8.86 -0.03 -16.16
N THR A 488 9.29 0.43 -17.33
CA THR A 488 10.28 -0.28 -18.17
C THR A 488 11.73 0.01 -17.74
N ASP A 489 11.93 0.91 -16.77
CA ASP A 489 13.27 1.29 -16.29
C ASP A 489 13.89 0.13 -15.50
N PRO A 490 15.01 -0.46 -15.98
CA PRO A 490 15.67 -1.57 -15.29
C PRO A 490 16.28 -1.16 -13.95
N ASP A 491 16.51 0.14 -13.71
CA ASP A 491 17.03 0.66 -12.44
C ASP A 491 15.91 0.89 -11.40
N GLN A 492 14.64 0.79 -11.79
CA GLN A 492 13.50 0.79 -10.87
C GLN A 492 13.21 -0.63 -10.38
N TYR A 493 13.64 -0.93 -9.16
CA TYR A 493 13.75 -2.26 -8.50
C TYR A 493 12.46 -3.12 -8.32
N PHE A 494 11.61 -3.22 -9.33
CA PHE A 494 10.43 -4.09 -9.35
C PHE A 494 10.42 -4.88 -10.66
N TYR A 495 10.55 -6.21 -10.60
CA TYR A 495 10.66 -7.08 -11.79
C TYR A 495 9.34 -7.28 -12.55
N LEU A 496 8.36 -6.41 -12.30
CA LEU A 496 7.20 -6.20 -13.15
C LEU A 496 7.53 -5.37 -14.39
N HIS A 497 8.79 -5.32 -14.82
CA HIS A 497 9.28 -4.35 -15.81
C HIS A 497 8.50 -4.42 -17.13
N GLY A 498 7.88 -3.30 -17.50
CA GLY A 498 7.06 -3.22 -18.72
C GLY A 498 5.82 -4.12 -18.71
N SER A 499 5.45 -4.69 -17.56
CA SER A 499 4.19 -5.43 -17.44
C SER A 499 3.00 -4.48 -17.31
N GLN A 500 1.85 -4.96 -17.75
CA GLN A 500 0.57 -4.30 -17.59
C GLN A 500 -0.43 -5.27 -16.96
N GLY A 501 -1.34 -4.74 -16.15
CA GLY A 501 -2.23 -5.59 -15.36
C GLY A 501 -2.91 -4.85 -14.24
N HIS A 502 -3.31 -5.57 -13.20
CA HIS A 502 -3.87 -4.98 -12.00
C HIS A 502 -3.63 -5.88 -10.78
N ASP A 503 -3.35 -5.26 -9.63
CA ASP A 503 -3.40 -5.89 -8.30
C ASP A 503 -4.73 -5.60 -7.62
N GLY A 504 -5.18 -6.51 -6.77
CA GLY A 504 -6.40 -6.41 -6.00
C GLY A 504 -6.17 -6.83 -4.56
N GLY A 505 -6.70 -6.05 -3.64
CA GLY A 505 -6.83 -6.39 -2.23
C GLY A 505 -8.25 -6.10 -1.78
N THR A 506 -8.79 -7.01 -0.97
CA THR A 506 -10.04 -6.83 -0.21
C THR A 506 -9.86 -7.62 1.10
N GLU A 507 -10.79 -7.49 2.04
CA GLU A 507 -10.71 -8.09 3.37
C GLU A 507 -10.36 -9.57 3.28
N GLY A 508 -9.14 -9.91 3.72
CA GLY A 508 -8.63 -11.28 3.70
C GLY A 508 -8.39 -11.92 2.32
N TYR A 509 -8.30 -11.16 1.23
CA TYR A 509 -7.91 -11.68 -0.08
C TYR A 509 -6.94 -10.75 -0.82
N THR A 510 -6.04 -11.34 -1.60
CA THR A 510 -5.23 -10.62 -2.59
C THR A 510 -5.23 -11.35 -3.93
N CYS A 511 -5.18 -10.57 -5.00
CA CYS A 511 -5.05 -11.06 -6.36
C CYS A 511 -4.05 -10.20 -7.14
N HIS A 512 -3.25 -10.83 -7.99
CA HIS A 512 -2.39 -10.17 -8.94
C HIS A 512 -2.64 -10.78 -10.32
N MET A 513 -2.90 -9.95 -11.33
CA MET A 513 -3.04 -10.35 -12.72
C MET A 513 -2.18 -9.43 -13.57
N TRP A 514 -1.17 -9.99 -14.23
CA TRP A 514 -0.20 -9.21 -15.00
C TRP A 514 0.20 -9.93 -16.28
N MET A 515 0.49 -9.17 -17.33
CA MET A 515 1.00 -9.66 -18.62
C MET A 515 2.16 -8.80 -19.11
N VAL A 516 2.99 -9.41 -19.94
CA VAL A 516 4.06 -8.78 -20.71
C VAL A 516 3.92 -9.24 -22.16
N GLU A 517 3.96 -8.28 -23.08
CA GLU A 517 4.07 -8.54 -24.51
C GLU A 517 5.51 -8.36 -24.97
N THR A 518 5.98 -9.24 -25.83
CA THR A 518 7.33 -9.23 -26.40
C THR A 518 7.24 -9.44 -27.90
N GLU A 519 8.34 -9.18 -28.62
CA GLU A 519 8.42 -9.42 -30.07
C GLU A 519 8.15 -10.89 -30.45
N THR A 520 8.40 -11.83 -29.54
CA THR A 520 8.26 -13.29 -29.78
C THR A 520 6.97 -13.89 -29.22
N GLY A 521 6.09 -13.09 -28.62
CA GLY A 521 4.85 -13.56 -28.00
C GLY A 521 4.58 -12.88 -26.66
N SER A 522 3.63 -13.42 -25.90
CA SER A 522 3.18 -12.83 -24.63
C SER A 522 3.23 -13.85 -23.50
N TYR A 523 3.40 -13.37 -22.28
CA TYR A 523 3.28 -14.19 -21.08
C TYR A 523 2.70 -13.39 -19.92
N GLY A 524 2.15 -14.07 -18.94
CA GLY A 524 1.55 -13.43 -17.78
C GLY A 524 1.36 -14.38 -16.62
N ILE A 525 1.05 -13.78 -15.47
CA ILE A 525 0.89 -14.49 -14.21
C ILE A 525 -0.44 -14.11 -13.57
N ILE A 526 -1.02 -15.07 -12.88
CA ILE A 526 -2.16 -14.86 -11.99
C ILE A 526 -1.82 -15.46 -10.65
N VAL A 527 -2.00 -14.69 -9.57
CA VAL A 527 -1.76 -15.14 -8.20
C VAL A 527 -2.95 -14.76 -7.35
N MET A 528 -3.45 -15.70 -6.56
CA MET A 528 -4.53 -15.48 -5.60
C MET A 528 -4.12 -16.02 -4.23
N THR A 529 -4.32 -15.22 -3.18
CA THR A 529 -4.11 -15.65 -1.79
C THR A 529 -5.26 -15.18 -0.91
N ASN A 530 -5.48 -15.88 0.21
CA ASN A 530 -6.56 -15.60 1.16
C ASN A 530 -6.07 -14.91 2.44
N VAL A 531 -5.17 -13.95 2.29
CA VAL A 531 -4.74 -13.10 3.40
C VAL A 531 -4.49 -11.67 2.95
N TYR A 532 -4.94 -10.72 3.77
CA TYR A 532 -4.68 -9.30 3.59
C TYR A 532 -4.58 -8.58 4.95
N HIS A 533 -4.12 -7.33 4.97
CA HIS A 533 -3.94 -6.52 6.20
C HIS A 533 -4.85 -5.30 6.19
N TYR A 534 -6.15 -5.51 6.05
CA TYR A 534 -7.10 -4.43 5.81
C TYR A 534 -7.33 -3.54 7.05
N TYR A 535 -7.63 -4.15 8.19
CA TYR A 535 -7.99 -3.47 9.44
C TYR A 535 -6.78 -3.12 10.30
N LYS A 536 -5.74 -3.96 10.29
CA LYS A 536 -4.49 -3.74 11.01
C LYS A 536 -3.33 -3.70 10.01
N GLN A 537 -3.13 -2.53 9.41
CA GLN A 537 -2.11 -2.32 8.39
C GLN A 537 -0.73 -2.84 8.82
N ASP A 538 -0.23 -3.81 8.06
CA ASP A 538 1.15 -4.30 8.10
C ASP A 538 1.78 -3.99 6.74
N PRO A 539 2.13 -2.72 6.46
CA PRO A 539 2.53 -2.28 5.12
C PRO A 539 3.82 -2.93 4.64
N LEU A 540 4.61 -3.51 5.56
CA LEU A 540 5.84 -4.22 5.23
C LEU A 540 5.61 -5.69 4.91
N TRP A 541 4.51 -6.29 5.36
CA TRP A 541 4.25 -7.72 5.17
C TRP A 541 4.14 -8.11 3.70
N MET A 542 3.41 -7.34 2.87
CA MET A 542 3.29 -7.69 1.44
C MET A 542 4.65 -7.72 0.75
N ILE A 543 5.55 -6.82 1.12
CA ILE A 543 6.90 -6.72 0.54
C ILE A 543 7.72 -7.99 0.85
N THR A 544 7.42 -8.70 1.95
CA THR A 544 8.17 -9.91 2.31
C THR A 544 7.89 -11.12 1.42
N TRP A 545 6.82 -11.09 0.62
CA TRP A 545 6.42 -12.25 -0.19
C TRP A 545 5.90 -11.90 -1.58
N SER A 546 5.09 -10.85 -1.73
CA SER A 546 4.33 -10.57 -2.95
C SER A 546 5.23 -10.24 -4.13
N ASN A 547 6.24 -9.39 -3.93
CA ASN A 547 7.19 -9.03 -4.98
C ASN A 547 8.00 -10.27 -5.40
N VAL A 548 8.62 -10.96 -4.44
CA VAL A 548 9.41 -12.18 -4.69
C VAL A 548 8.62 -13.21 -5.48
N LEU A 549 7.37 -13.46 -5.10
CA LEU A 549 6.52 -14.44 -5.75
C LEU A 549 6.25 -14.06 -7.21
N GLN A 550 5.90 -12.79 -7.45
CA GLN A 550 5.66 -12.30 -8.80
C GLN A 550 6.93 -12.41 -9.64
N ASP A 551 8.10 -12.05 -9.09
CA ASP A 551 9.39 -12.14 -9.78
C ASP A 551 9.73 -13.58 -10.16
N VAL A 552 9.55 -14.53 -9.22
CA VAL A 552 9.76 -15.97 -9.46
C VAL A 552 8.86 -16.47 -10.59
N LEU A 553 7.57 -16.11 -10.57
CA LEU A 553 6.61 -16.56 -11.58
C LEU A 553 6.87 -15.91 -12.94
N PHE A 554 7.24 -14.63 -12.97
CA PHE A 554 7.57 -13.94 -14.21
C PHE A 554 8.85 -14.45 -14.86
N HIS A 555 9.87 -14.74 -14.05
CA HIS A 555 11.07 -15.39 -14.55
C HIS A 555 10.72 -16.73 -15.20
N GLU A 556 9.95 -17.58 -14.51
CA GLU A 556 9.52 -18.87 -15.05
C GLU A 556 8.68 -18.72 -16.33
N ALA A 557 7.74 -17.76 -16.35
CA ALA A 557 6.91 -17.48 -17.52
C ALA A 557 7.74 -17.08 -18.75
N SER A 558 8.77 -16.24 -18.55
CA SER A 558 9.69 -15.84 -19.62
C SER A 558 10.49 -17.03 -20.17
N VAL A 559 10.91 -17.95 -19.31
CA VAL A 559 11.62 -19.19 -19.68
C VAL A 559 10.69 -20.12 -20.46
N MET A 560 9.42 -20.23 -20.05
CA MET A 560 8.41 -21.01 -20.76
C MET A 560 8.10 -20.44 -22.15
N LEU A 561 7.99 -19.11 -22.30
CA LEU A 561 7.83 -18.47 -23.61
C LEU A 561 9.03 -18.76 -24.53
N ALA A 562 10.26 -18.59 -24.02
CA ALA A 562 11.48 -18.84 -24.81
C ALA A 562 11.57 -20.28 -25.30
N LYS A 563 11.11 -21.26 -24.50
CA LYS A 563 11.04 -22.67 -24.89
C LYS A 563 9.94 -22.95 -25.91
N SER A 564 8.82 -22.22 -25.86
CA SER A 564 7.72 -22.39 -26.82
C SER A 564 8.03 -21.84 -28.22
N SER A 565 9.02 -20.96 -28.31
CA SER A 565 9.49 -20.35 -29.57
C SER A 565 10.57 -21.18 -30.29
N GLN A 566 11.08 -22.23 -29.64
CA GLN A 566 12.02 -23.22 -30.19
C GLN A 566 11.28 -24.45 -30.68
#